data_AF-A0A3M1V5X3-F1
#
_entry.id   AF-A0A3M1V5X3-F1
#
_cell.length_a   1.000
_cell.length_b   1.000
_cell.length_c   1.000
_cell.angle_alpha   90.00
_cell.angle_beta   90.00
_cell.angle_gamma   90.00
#
_symmetry.space_group_name_H-M   'P 1'
#
loop_
_entity.id
_entity.type
_entity.pdbx_description
1 polymer ?
#
loop_
_entity_poly.entity_id
_entity_poly.type
_entity_poly.pdbx_seq_one_letter_code
_entity_poly.pdbx_strand_id
1 'polypeptide(L)'
;MALGIWAVSQAAGPAPGQLTEQTLGGLLAQIGLKPQKVEQRYDFSFKAVHQGQEWEMSMTAVLSRDGRSLWVMAWLDEIPAGNVPSDRLLRLLAANDELGNGKFFAYVHASRRLILQRVIPNNGIDTATMIEILKDLSRSVIETYPLWATQRWQTPQTQPVSNRTVPNGVNRPARFAVPPALQTSPR
;
A
#
# COMPACT_ATOMS: atom_id res chain seq x y z
N MET A 1 32.70 -5.39 -34.80
CA MET A 1 32.13 -5.36 -33.43
C MET A 1 32.05 -3.90 -33.01
N ALA A 2 30.86 -3.34 -32.84
CA ALA A 2 30.65 -1.95 -32.42
C ALA A 2 30.21 -1.94 -30.95
N LEU A 3 31.01 -1.31 -30.10
CA LEU A 3 30.70 -1.06 -28.69
C LEU A 3 29.75 0.14 -28.62
N GLY A 4 28.50 -0.12 -28.26
CA GLY A 4 27.50 0.92 -28.00
C GLY A 4 27.81 1.64 -26.70
N ILE A 5 28.08 2.95 -26.81
CA ILE A 5 28.20 3.87 -25.68
C ILE A 5 26.78 4.12 -25.17
N TRP A 6 26.43 3.62 -23.99
CA TRP A 6 25.20 4.05 -23.31
C TRP A 6 25.47 5.42 -22.70
N ALA A 7 24.90 6.45 -23.31
CA ALA A 7 24.91 7.80 -22.76
C ALA A 7 24.21 7.79 -21.40
N VAL A 8 24.93 8.17 -20.35
CA VAL A 8 24.33 8.50 -19.05
C VAL A 8 23.59 9.81 -19.25
N SER A 9 22.27 9.74 -19.38
CA SER A 9 21.44 10.95 -19.47
C SER A 9 21.54 11.69 -18.14
N GLN A 10 22.18 12.86 -18.15
CA GLN A 10 22.11 13.83 -17.04
C GLN A 10 20.63 14.13 -16.75
N ALA A 11 20.21 14.02 -15.50
CA ALA A 11 18.87 14.42 -15.08
C ALA A 11 18.71 15.92 -15.34
N ALA A 12 17.87 16.27 -16.31
CA ALA A 12 17.47 17.65 -16.54
C ALA A 12 16.80 18.20 -15.27
N GLY A 13 17.07 19.47 -14.94
CA GLY A 13 16.41 20.14 -13.82
C GLY A 13 14.87 20.06 -13.91
N PRO A 14 14.16 20.21 -12.78
CA PRO A 14 12.71 20.05 -12.72
C PRO A 14 12.02 20.96 -13.73
N ALA A 15 11.12 20.38 -14.52
CA ALA A 15 10.36 21.13 -15.52
C ALA A 15 9.39 22.12 -14.84
N PRO A 16 8.98 23.19 -15.53
CA PRO A 16 7.97 24.11 -15.00
C PRO A 16 6.71 23.36 -14.53
N GLY A 17 6.25 23.65 -13.31
CA GLY A 17 5.08 22.99 -12.70
C GLY A 17 5.38 21.68 -11.96
N GLN A 18 6.63 21.22 -11.94
CA GLN A 18 7.05 20.10 -11.10
C GLN A 18 7.45 20.58 -9.70
N LEU A 19 7.12 19.79 -8.67
CA LEU A 19 7.64 20.02 -7.34
C LEU A 19 9.12 19.61 -7.27
N THR A 20 9.91 20.42 -6.59
CA THR A 20 11.21 20.07 -6.02
C THR A 20 11.04 19.57 -4.59
N GLU A 21 12.08 18.99 -3.98
CA GLU A 21 12.02 18.65 -2.55
C GLU A 21 11.64 19.86 -1.69
N GLN A 22 12.28 21.01 -1.95
CA GLN A 22 12.05 22.22 -1.16
C GLN A 22 10.62 22.73 -1.32
N THR A 23 10.10 22.76 -2.55
CA THR A 23 8.73 23.23 -2.80
C THR A 23 7.68 22.23 -2.31
N LEU A 24 7.97 20.93 -2.30
CA LEU A 24 7.11 19.91 -1.66
C LEU A 24 6.99 20.18 -0.15
N GLY A 25 8.11 20.41 0.54
CA GLY A 25 8.10 20.75 1.97
C GLY A 25 7.29 22.03 2.24
N GLY A 26 7.49 23.07 1.42
CA GLY A 26 6.71 24.31 1.50
C GLY A 26 5.21 24.09 1.27
N LEU A 27 4.85 23.28 0.27
CA LEU A 27 3.47 22.92 -0.03
C LEU A 27 2.78 22.22 1.14
N LEU A 28 3.46 21.24 1.75
CA LEU A 28 2.96 20.52 2.93
C LEU A 28 2.78 21.45 4.13
N ALA A 29 3.68 22.41 4.34
CA ALA A 29 3.52 23.41 5.40
C ALA A 29 2.37 24.38 5.13
N GLN A 30 2.16 24.81 3.88
CA GLN A 30 1.08 25.71 3.48
C GLN A 30 -0.32 25.12 3.73
N ILE A 31 -0.48 23.81 3.61
CA ILE A 31 -1.74 23.11 3.92
C ILE A 31 -1.93 22.88 5.43
N GLY A 32 -1.06 23.44 6.28
CA GLY A 32 -1.17 23.39 7.74
C GLY A 32 -0.54 22.16 8.39
N LEU A 33 0.19 21.35 7.64
CA LEU A 33 0.95 20.23 8.21
C LEU A 33 2.28 20.71 8.80
N LYS A 34 2.87 19.84 9.62
CA LYS A 34 4.19 20.06 10.23
C LYS A 34 5.19 19.05 9.68
N PRO A 35 5.62 19.19 8.40
CA PRO A 35 6.51 18.22 7.77
C PRO A 35 7.90 18.27 8.39
N GLN A 36 8.43 17.09 8.73
CA GLN A 36 9.81 16.90 9.19
C GLN A 36 10.63 16.33 8.04
N LYS A 37 11.69 17.03 7.62
CA LYS A 37 12.58 16.55 6.57
C LYS A 37 13.50 15.47 7.14
N VAL A 38 13.54 14.31 6.48
CA VAL A 38 14.48 13.21 6.75
C VAL A 38 15.13 12.86 5.42
N GLU A 39 16.41 13.16 5.24
CA GLU A 39 17.09 13.00 3.95
C GLU A 39 16.32 13.69 2.80
N GLN A 40 15.70 12.92 1.89
CA GLN A 40 14.96 13.42 0.72
C GLN A 40 13.43 13.37 0.90
N ARG A 41 12.93 12.89 2.04
CA ARG A 41 11.49 12.71 2.30
C ARG A 41 11.00 13.65 3.39
N TYR A 42 9.69 13.83 3.44
CA TYR A 42 8.99 14.58 4.48
C TYR A 42 8.01 13.69 5.21
N ASP A 43 8.20 13.54 6.52
CA ASP A 43 7.34 12.77 7.42
C ASP A 43 6.39 13.74 8.16
N PHE A 44 5.11 13.40 8.32
CA PHE A 44 4.09 14.24 8.95
C PHE A 44 2.88 13.45 9.47
N SER A 45 2.13 14.02 10.41
CA SER A 45 0.81 13.51 10.80
C SER A 45 -0.29 14.16 9.97
N PHE A 46 -1.28 13.37 9.53
CA PHE A 46 -2.49 13.85 8.88
C PHE A 46 -3.73 13.40 9.65
N LYS A 47 -4.66 14.31 9.90
CA LYS A 47 -5.92 14.04 10.60
C LYS A 47 -7.08 14.00 9.61
N ALA A 48 -7.92 12.98 9.72
CA ALA A 48 -9.12 12.83 8.91
C ALA A 48 -10.30 12.43 9.80
N VAL A 49 -11.51 12.84 9.39
CA VAL A 49 -12.76 12.38 9.99
C VAL A 49 -13.43 11.44 9.00
N HIS A 50 -13.79 10.23 9.44
CA HIS A 50 -14.54 9.27 8.65
C HIS A 50 -15.66 8.68 9.50
N GLN A 51 -16.91 8.79 9.03
CA GLN A 51 -18.10 8.34 9.74
C GLN A 51 -18.18 8.87 11.20
N GLY A 52 -17.75 10.11 11.43
CA GLY A 52 -17.76 10.75 12.75
C GLY A 52 -16.61 10.33 13.69
N GLN A 53 -15.73 9.43 13.26
CA GLN A 53 -14.53 9.06 14.01
C GLN A 53 -13.31 9.84 13.49
N GLU A 54 -12.52 10.38 14.41
CA GLU A 54 -11.22 10.98 14.11
C GLU A 54 -10.14 9.90 13.94
N TRP A 55 -9.34 10.05 12.90
CA TRP A 55 -8.18 9.23 12.59
C TRP A 55 -6.96 10.12 12.45
N GLU A 56 -5.87 9.75 13.12
CA GLU A 56 -4.57 10.37 12.94
C GLU A 56 -3.62 9.34 12.31
N MET A 57 -3.05 9.69 11.16
CA MET A 57 -2.18 8.82 10.38
C MET A 57 -0.78 9.43 10.29
N SER A 58 0.24 8.60 10.48
CA SER A 58 1.62 8.96 10.13
C SER A 58 1.83 8.75 8.63
N MET A 59 2.25 9.78 7.93
CA MET A 59 2.43 9.78 6.49
C MET A 59 3.82 10.30 6.08
N THR A 60 4.24 9.92 4.88
CA THR A 60 5.48 10.37 4.25
C THR A 60 5.19 10.80 2.81
N ALA A 61 5.81 11.89 2.37
CA ALA A 61 5.85 12.30 0.97
C ALA A 61 7.30 12.39 0.47
N VAL A 62 7.57 11.86 -0.73
CA VAL A 62 8.91 11.85 -1.35
C VAL A 62 8.81 11.88 -2.86
N LEU A 63 9.75 12.56 -3.52
CA LEU A 63 9.86 12.53 -4.97
C LEU A 63 10.65 11.30 -5.42
N SER A 64 10.31 10.74 -6.59
CA SER A 64 11.15 9.75 -7.23
C SER A 64 12.53 10.33 -7.54
N ARG A 65 13.54 9.47 -7.67
CA ARG A 65 14.94 9.90 -7.94
C ARG A 65 15.10 10.77 -9.19
N ASP A 66 14.24 10.55 -10.18
CA ASP A 66 14.20 11.32 -11.43
C ASP A 66 13.22 12.51 -11.38
N GLY A 67 12.60 12.77 -10.23
CA GLY A 67 11.66 13.86 -10.00
C GLY A 67 10.33 13.74 -10.74
N ARG A 68 10.08 12.66 -11.49
CA ARG A 68 8.88 12.52 -12.33
C ARG A 68 7.62 12.10 -11.58
N SER A 69 7.76 11.55 -10.38
CA SER A 69 6.64 11.07 -9.58
C SER A 69 6.73 11.55 -8.14
N LEU A 70 5.57 11.84 -7.56
CA LEU A 70 5.40 12.02 -6.13
C LEU A 70 4.85 10.71 -5.54
N TRP A 71 5.48 10.25 -4.47
CA TRP A 71 5.06 9.09 -3.69
C TRP A 71 4.55 9.60 -2.34
N VAL A 72 3.31 9.26 -2.00
CA VAL A 72 2.71 9.54 -0.69
C VAL A 72 2.37 8.23 -0.03
N MET A 73 2.84 8.01 1.20
CA MET A 73 2.74 6.76 1.93
C MET A 73 2.06 7.01 3.27
N ALA A 74 1.14 6.14 3.65
CA ALA A 74 0.63 6.03 5.01
C ALA A 74 1.28 4.82 5.69
N TRP A 75 1.88 5.04 6.86
CA TRP A 75 2.44 3.98 7.68
C TRP A 75 1.32 3.24 8.42
N LEU A 76 1.30 1.91 8.28
CA LEU A 76 0.31 1.04 8.89
C LEU A 76 0.97 0.20 10.00
N ASP A 77 0.30 -0.89 10.37
CA ASP A 77 0.75 -1.80 11.41
C ASP A 77 2.07 -2.50 11.05
N GLU A 78 2.84 -2.80 12.09
CA GLU A 78 3.96 -3.72 12.00
C GLU A 78 3.45 -5.16 11.87
N ILE A 79 4.12 -5.94 11.03
CA ILE A 79 3.88 -7.37 10.90
C ILE A 79 4.49 -8.07 12.13
N PRO A 80 3.72 -8.87 12.89
CA PRO A 80 4.21 -9.54 14.09
C PRO A 80 5.36 -10.50 13.75
N ALA A 81 6.25 -10.73 14.72
CA ALA A 81 7.30 -11.74 14.57
C ALA A 81 6.67 -13.14 14.56
N GLY A 82 7.19 -14.03 13.70
CA GLY A 82 6.71 -15.40 13.56
C GLY A 82 5.91 -15.64 12.28
N ASN A 83 4.96 -16.58 12.36
CA ASN A 83 4.24 -17.03 11.18
C ASN A 83 3.17 -16.02 10.76
N VAL A 84 3.35 -15.41 9.59
CA VAL A 84 2.38 -14.50 8.99
C VAL A 84 1.41 -15.34 8.15
N PRO A 85 0.09 -15.28 8.40
CA PRO A 85 -0.86 -16.06 7.62
C PRO A 85 -0.82 -15.65 6.14
N SER A 86 -0.47 -16.60 5.26
CA SER A 86 -0.30 -16.33 3.83
C SER A 86 -1.58 -15.82 3.17
N ASP A 87 -2.76 -16.23 3.66
CA ASP A 87 -4.05 -15.75 3.18
C ASP A 87 -4.25 -14.24 3.43
N ARG A 88 -3.68 -13.69 4.52
CA ARG A 88 -3.75 -12.26 4.82
C ARG A 88 -2.91 -11.44 3.85
N LEU A 89 -1.70 -11.91 3.55
CA LEU A 89 -0.83 -11.28 2.56
C LEU A 89 -1.44 -11.36 1.15
N LEU A 90 -2.03 -12.50 0.78
CA LEU A 90 -2.72 -12.66 -0.50
C LEU A 90 -3.93 -11.72 -0.63
N ARG A 91 -4.69 -11.48 0.45
CA ARG A 91 -5.80 -10.51 0.44
C ARG A 91 -5.32 -9.07 0.26
N LEU A 92 -4.20 -8.69 0.87
CA LEU A 92 -3.60 -7.37 0.63
C LEU A 92 -3.17 -7.21 -0.83
N LEU A 93 -2.54 -8.23 -1.40
CA LEU A 93 -2.16 -8.22 -2.81
C LEU A 93 -3.37 -8.18 -3.74
N ALA A 94 -4.44 -8.92 -3.44
CA ALA A 94 -5.68 -8.88 -4.20
C ALA A 94 -6.33 -7.48 -4.15
N ALA A 95 -6.36 -6.84 -2.98
CA ALA A 95 -6.91 -5.51 -2.83
C ALA A 95 -6.17 -4.43 -3.66
N ASN A 96 -4.91 -4.67 -4.05
CA ASN A 96 -4.19 -3.75 -4.93
C ASN A 96 -4.83 -3.63 -6.32
N ASP A 97 -5.51 -4.67 -6.80
CA ASP A 97 -6.24 -4.64 -8.08
C ASP A 97 -7.49 -3.74 -8.01
N GLU A 98 -8.08 -3.63 -6.81
CA GLU A 98 -9.33 -2.89 -6.58
C GLU A 98 -9.10 -1.41 -6.22
N LEU A 99 -7.98 -1.08 -5.57
CA LEU A 99 -7.72 0.25 -5.00
C LEU A 99 -7.66 1.40 -6.03
N GLY A 100 -7.16 1.12 -7.24
CA GLY A 100 -7.02 2.07 -8.34
C GLY A 100 -6.16 3.32 -8.02
N ASN A 101 -6.16 4.30 -8.93
CA ASN A 101 -5.53 5.63 -8.74
C ASN A 101 -4.05 5.63 -8.31
N GLY A 102 -3.31 4.58 -8.69
CA GLY A 102 -1.90 4.40 -8.33
C GLY A 102 -1.68 4.02 -6.87
N LYS A 103 -2.73 3.53 -6.17
CA LYS A 103 -2.67 3.08 -4.78
C LYS A 103 -2.37 1.59 -4.68
N PHE A 104 -1.51 1.21 -3.74
CA PHE A 104 -1.24 -0.18 -3.43
C PHE A 104 -0.58 -0.35 -2.06
N PHE A 105 -0.81 -1.51 -1.46
CA PHE A 105 -0.09 -1.97 -0.28
C PHE A 105 1.32 -2.42 -0.64
N ALA A 106 2.26 -2.11 0.25
CA ALA A 106 3.62 -2.59 0.19
C ALA A 106 4.15 -2.93 1.60
N TYR A 107 5.26 -3.66 1.63
CA TYR A 107 5.95 -4.04 2.86
C TYR A 107 7.33 -3.38 2.91
N VAL A 108 7.61 -2.70 4.01
CA VAL A 108 8.91 -2.06 4.26
C VAL A 108 9.73 -2.97 5.18
N HIS A 109 10.69 -3.68 4.59
CA HIS A 109 11.50 -4.66 5.32
C HIS A 109 12.24 -4.06 6.52
N ALA A 110 12.81 -2.86 6.37
CA ALA A 110 13.63 -2.23 7.42
C ALA A 110 12.86 -1.97 8.73
N SER A 111 11.57 -1.65 8.65
CA SER A 111 10.72 -1.38 9.82
C SER A 111 9.67 -2.47 10.05
N ARG A 112 9.65 -3.50 9.21
CA ARG A 112 8.66 -4.59 9.20
C ARG A 112 7.21 -4.11 9.15
N ARG A 113 6.97 -2.93 8.58
CA ARG A 113 5.65 -2.31 8.51
C ARG A 113 5.00 -2.49 7.15
N LEU A 114 3.68 -2.62 7.18
CA LEU A 114 2.86 -2.38 6.01
C LEU A 114 2.77 -0.87 5.76
N ILE A 115 2.66 -0.51 4.49
CA ILE A 115 2.30 0.83 4.05
C ILE A 115 1.19 0.73 3.01
N LEU A 116 0.30 1.72 2.99
CA LEU A 116 -0.54 1.99 1.83
C LEU A 116 0.01 3.23 1.16
N GLN A 117 0.40 3.11 -0.11
CA GLN A 117 1.03 4.20 -0.83
C GLN A 117 0.26 4.57 -2.08
N ARG A 118 0.44 5.81 -2.54
CA ARG A 118 -0.06 6.33 -3.80
C ARG A 118 1.09 6.94 -4.59
N VAL A 119 1.23 6.57 -5.86
CA VAL A 119 2.20 7.14 -6.80
C VAL A 119 1.46 7.96 -7.84
N ILE A 120 1.88 9.22 -8.01
CA ILE A 120 1.27 10.14 -8.99
C ILE A 120 2.33 10.89 -9.79
N PRO A 121 2.02 11.35 -11.01
CA PRO A 121 2.90 12.25 -11.75
C PRO A 121 3.20 13.53 -10.96
N ASN A 122 4.46 13.92 -10.90
CA ASN A 122 4.88 15.18 -10.27
C ASN A 122 4.70 16.33 -11.27
N ASN A 123 3.46 16.76 -11.49
CA ASN A 123 3.14 17.90 -12.35
C ASN A 123 1.82 18.53 -11.92
N GLY A 124 1.78 19.85 -11.77
CA GLY A 124 0.55 20.59 -11.50
C GLY A 124 -0.03 20.30 -10.11
N ILE A 125 0.80 19.91 -9.15
CA ILE A 125 0.36 19.62 -7.78
C ILE A 125 0.37 20.93 -6.98
N ASP A 126 -0.81 21.47 -6.74
CA ASP A 126 -1.05 22.60 -5.84
C ASP A 126 -1.59 22.14 -4.47
N THR A 127 -1.95 23.10 -3.61
CA THR A 127 -2.42 22.81 -2.24
C THR A 127 -3.73 22.04 -2.24
N ALA A 128 -4.67 22.42 -3.10
CA ALA A 128 -5.97 21.74 -3.24
C ALA A 128 -5.77 20.29 -3.69
N THR A 129 -4.95 20.08 -4.71
CA THR A 129 -4.62 18.75 -5.23
C THR A 129 -3.95 17.89 -4.15
N MET A 130 -2.97 18.44 -3.44
CA MET A 130 -2.31 17.74 -2.32
C MET A 130 -3.30 17.34 -1.23
N ILE A 131 -4.21 18.23 -0.82
CA ILE A 131 -5.24 17.92 0.18
C ILE A 131 -6.13 16.76 -0.28
N GLU A 132 -6.56 16.77 -1.55
CA GLU A 132 -7.39 15.69 -2.09
C GLU A 132 -6.64 14.35 -2.19
N ILE A 133 -5.34 14.38 -2.51
CA ILE A 133 -4.48 13.19 -2.46
C ILE A 133 -4.43 12.61 -1.04
N LEU A 134 -4.21 13.45 -0.03
CA LEU A 134 -4.11 13.02 1.36
C LEU A 134 -5.44 12.49 1.89
N LYS A 135 -6.56 13.14 1.55
CA LYS A 135 -7.91 12.66 1.91
C LYS A 135 -8.26 11.33 1.23
N ASP A 136 -7.97 11.18 -0.06
CA ASP A 136 -8.22 9.93 -0.80
C ASP A 136 -7.39 8.77 -0.24
N LEU A 137 -6.12 9.01 0.06
CA LEU A 137 -5.26 8.01 0.68
C LEU A 137 -5.77 7.66 2.09
N SER A 138 -6.12 8.66 2.90
CA SER A 138 -6.68 8.47 4.24
C SER A 138 -7.96 7.65 4.23
N ARG A 139 -8.87 7.94 3.30
CA ARG A 139 -10.10 7.16 3.13
C ARG A 139 -9.77 5.70 2.84
N SER A 140 -8.84 5.47 1.91
CA SER A 140 -8.41 4.12 1.54
C SER A 140 -7.78 3.38 2.72
N VAL A 141 -6.98 4.07 3.55
CA VAL A 141 -6.44 3.52 4.81
C VAL A 141 -7.57 3.06 5.73
N ILE A 142 -8.58 3.91 5.95
CA ILE A 142 -9.68 3.63 6.88
C ILE A 142 -10.59 2.50 6.37
N GLU A 143 -10.98 2.54 5.10
CA GLU A 143 -11.87 1.54 4.49
C GLU A 143 -11.24 0.16 4.43
N THR A 144 -9.91 0.10 4.27
CA THR A 144 -9.15 -1.15 4.23
C THR A 144 -8.63 -1.59 5.59
N TYR A 145 -8.98 -0.92 6.69
CA TYR A 145 -8.57 -1.26 8.06
C TYR A 145 -8.66 -2.76 8.39
N PRO A 146 -9.73 -3.50 8.01
CA PRO A 146 -9.81 -4.94 8.28
C PRO A 146 -8.72 -5.79 7.61
N LEU A 147 -8.07 -5.28 6.56
CA LEU A 147 -7.03 -6.00 5.80
C LEU A 147 -5.66 -5.85 6.46
N TRP A 148 -5.28 -4.64 6.85
CA TRP A 148 -3.93 -4.33 7.30
C TRP A 148 -3.75 -4.30 8.82
N ALA A 149 -4.84 -4.28 9.60
CA ALA A 149 -4.75 -4.30 11.07
C ALA A 149 -4.24 -5.67 11.57
N THR A 150 -2.95 -5.79 11.89
CA THR A 150 -2.29 -7.08 12.14
C THR A 150 -2.76 -7.72 13.44
N GLN A 151 -3.25 -6.94 14.39
CA GLN A 151 -3.96 -7.44 15.58
C GLN A 151 -5.18 -8.31 15.26
N ARG A 152 -5.77 -8.14 14.06
CA ARG A 152 -6.93 -8.93 13.57
C ARG A 152 -6.52 -10.16 12.75
N TRP A 153 -5.22 -10.41 12.60
CA TRP A 153 -4.71 -11.53 11.82
C TRP A 153 -4.62 -12.83 12.63
N GLN A 154 -4.92 -12.79 13.93
CA GLN A 154 -4.99 -13.99 14.75
C GLN A 154 -5.98 -14.99 14.13
N THR A 155 -5.48 -16.19 13.86
CA THR A 155 -6.30 -17.32 13.42
C THR A 155 -7.27 -17.65 14.55
N PRO A 156 -8.54 -17.98 14.28
CA PRO A 156 -9.33 -18.72 15.25
C PRO A 156 -8.50 -19.93 15.63
N GLN A 157 -8.09 -20.04 16.90
CA GLN A 157 -7.53 -21.28 17.40
C GLN A 157 -8.55 -22.35 17.05
N THR A 158 -8.16 -23.27 16.17
CA THR A 158 -8.89 -24.50 15.96
C THR A 158 -8.93 -25.13 17.34
N GLN A 159 -10.08 -25.05 18.01
CA GLN A 159 -10.28 -25.80 19.23
C GLN A 159 -9.88 -27.24 18.89
N PRO A 160 -9.07 -27.91 19.73
CA PRO A 160 -8.77 -29.30 19.49
C PRO A 160 -10.12 -30.00 19.38
N VAL A 161 -10.40 -30.57 18.21
CA VAL A 161 -11.48 -31.53 18.04
C VAL A 161 -11.17 -32.63 19.04
N SER A 162 -11.81 -32.58 20.20
CA SER A 162 -11.80 -33.66 21.17
C SER A 162 -12.07 -34.94 20.39
N ASN A 163 -11.12 -35.87 20.42
CA ASN A 163 -11.21 -37.18 19.77
C ASN A 163 -12.59 -37.79 20.09
N ARG A 164 -13.54 -37.62 19.17
CA ARG A 164 -14.72 -38.47 19.12
C ARG A 164 -14.27 -39.69 18.37
N THR A 165 -13.94 -40.73 19.12
CA THR A 165 -13.69 -42.09 18.66
C THR A 165 -14.72 -42.44 17.60
N VAL A 166 -14.28 -42.60 16.34
CA VAL A 166 -15.13 -43.08 15.25
C VAL A 166 -14.99 -44.60 15.23
N PRO A 167 -16.08 -45.38 15.42
CA PRO A 167 -16.04 -46.81 15.18
C PRO A 167 -15.85 -47.07 13.68
N ASN A 168 -14.99 -48.05 13.37
CA ASN A 168 -14.68 -48.62 12.07
C ASN A 168 -15.83 -48.58 11.04
N GLY A 169 -15.56 -48.05 9.84
CA GLY A 169 -16.50 -48.11 8.72
C GLY A 169 -16.02 -47.49 7.41
N VAL A 170 -15.20 -48.26 6.66
CA VAL A 170 -15.03 -48.25 5.19
C VAL A 170 -14.59 -46.94 4.49
N ASN A 171 -13.33 -46.98 4.05
CA ASN A 171 -12.62 -46.05 3.18
C ASN A 171 -13.34 -45.78 1.83
N ARG A 172 -13.46 -44.51 1.42
CA ARG A 172 -13.65 -44.13 0.00
C ARG A 172 -13.04 -42.74 -0.27
N PRO A 173 -12.07 -42.60 -1.19
CA PRO A 173 -11.46 -41.30 -1.47
C PRO A 173 -12.41 -40.44 -2.34
N ALA A 174 -12.79 -39.26 -1.83
CA ALA A 174 -13.49 -38.26 -2.61
C ALA A 174 -12.49 -37.59 -3.58
N ARG A 175 -12.76 -37.73 -4.88
CA ARG A 175 -12.04 -37.10 -5.99
C ARG A 175 -12.09 -35.57 -5.83
N PHE A 176 -10.94 -34.92 -6.03
CA PHE A 176 -10.86 -33.48 -6.25
C PHE A 176 -11.72 -33.10 -7.46
N ALA A 177 -12.78 -32.31 -7.24
CA ALA A 177 -13.53 -31.69 -8.31
C ALA A 177 -12.75 -30.45 -8.79
N VAL A 178 -12.27 -30.51 -10.03
CA VAL A 178 -11.67 -29.38 -10.74
C VAL A 178 -12.81 -28.44 -11.18
N PRO A 179 -12.75 -27.12 -10.94
CA PRO A 179 -13.74 -26.19 -11.46
C PRO A 179 -13.68 -26.14 -13.01
N PRO A 180 -14.82 -26.02 -13.71
CA PRO A 180 -14.84 -26.05 -15.17
C PRO A 180 -14.13 -24.83 -15.77
N ALA A 181 -13.18 -25.09 -16.66
CA ALA A 181 -12.54 -24.07 -17.48
C ALA A 181 -13.55 -23.45 -18.46
N LEU A 182 -13.47 -22.12 -18.61
CA LEU A 182 -14.17 -21.34 -19.63
C LEU A 182 -13.87 -21.90 -21.02
N GLN A 183 -14.87 -22.49 -21.67
CA GLN A 183 -14.77 -22.83 -23.10
C GLN A 183 -14.89 -21.55 -23.92
N THR A 184 -13.79 -21.19 -24.58
CA THR A 184 -13.81 -20.35 -25.77
C THR A 184 -14.10 -21.26 -26.97
N SER A 185 -15.18 -20.98 -27.70
CA SER A 185 -15.43 -21.60 -29.00
C SER A 185 -15.00 -20.65 -30.12
N PRO A 186 -14.15 -21.09 -31.06
CA PRO A 186 -14.03 -20.48 -32.37
C PRO A 186 -14.66 -21.38 -33.44
N ARG A 187 -15.57 -20.79 -34.23
CA ARG A 187 -15.73 -20.85 -35.70
C ARG A 187 -17.18 -20.65 -36.10
#